data_AF-A0A174A3H8-F1
#
_entry.id   AF-A0A174A3H8-F1
#
_cell.length_a   1.000
_cell.length_b   1.000
_cell.length_c   1.000
_cell.angle_alpha   90.00
_cell.angle_beta   90.00
_cell.angle_gamma   90.00
#
_symmetry.space_group_name_H-M   'P 1'
#
loop_
_entity.id
_entity.type
_entity.pdbx_description
1 polymer ?
#
loop_
_entity_poly.entity_id
_entity_poly.type
_entity_poly.pdbx_seq_one_letter_code
_entity_poly.pdbx_strand_id
1 'polypeptide(L)'
;MQEKYKIGDIVRVRSNLKGNTRYYYDGSDNEYLFFNIAMQKFCGHAYKIIDKVSSFYPGYVNYRLALGDETCEWVFSDIMLEPVQCLGGLICKRKKN
;
A
#
# COMPACT_ATOMS: atom_id res chain seq x y z
N MET A 1 0.11 -12.49 11.32
CA MET A 1 -0.26 -11.64 10.18
C MET A 1 0.61 -10.41 10.24
N GLN A 2 1.51 -10.24 9.27
CA GLN A 2 2.49 -9.15 9.33
C GLN A 2 1.83 -7.88 8.79
N GLU A 3 1.32 -7.05 9.70
CA GLU A 3 0.62 -5.81 9.37
C GLU A 3 1.55 -4.61 9.56
N LYS A 4 1.74 -3.84 8.49
CA LYS A 4 2.63 -2.67 8.49
C LYS A 4 1.87 -1.37 8.71
N TYR A 5 0.64 -1.29 8.19
CA TYR A 5 -0.18 -0.08 8.23
C TYR A 5 -1.51 -0.30 8.97
N LYS A 6 -2.11 0.78 9.44
CA LYS A 6 -3.40 0.80 10.14
C LYS A 6 -4.47 1.48 9.27
N ILE A 7 -5.73 1.12 9.53
CA ILE A 7 -6.87 1.84 8.94
C ILE A 7 -6.77 3.30 9.37
N GLY A 8 -6.88 4.21 8.40
CA GLY A 8 -6.73 5.64 8.61
C GLY A 8 -5.35 6.21 8.28
N ASP A 9 -4.32 5.37 8.12
CA ASP A 9 -3.01 5.84 7.67
C ASP A 9 -3.09 6.42 6.26
N ILE A 10 -2.30 7.47 6.01
CA ILE A 10 -2.10 8.03 4.67
C ILE A 10 -0.83 7.42 4.09
N VAL A 11 -0.98 6.75 2.96
CA VAL A 11 0.10 6.06 2.25
C VAL A 11 0.15 6.55 0.81
N ARG A 12 1.35 6.56 0.23
CA ARG A 12 1.55 6.82 -1.20
C ARG A 12 1.73 5.49 -1.90
N VAL A 13 1.03 5.31 -3.02
CA VAL A 13 1.34 4.20 -3.95
C VAL A 13 2.66 4.54 -4.61
N ARG A 14 3.64 3.63 -4.53
CA ARG A 14 5.00 3.89 -5.05
C ARG A 14 4.96 4.33 -6.51
N SER A 15 5.75 5.34 -6.86
CA SER A 15 5.74 5.93 -8.20
C SER A 15 6.38 5.04 -9.27
N ASN A 16 7.22 4.08 -8.88
CA ASN A 16 7.98 3.23 -9.79
C ASN A 16 7.31 1.87 -10.08
N LEU A 17 6.07 1.66 -9.63
CA LEU A 17 5.35 0.42 -9.94
C LEU A 17 4.99 0.37 -11.43
N LYS A 18 5.33 -0.76 -12.05
CA LYS A 18 4.94 -1.13 -13.41
C LYS A 18 3.68 -1.97 -13.42
N GLY A 19 2.76 -1.65 -14.33
CA GLY A 19 1.60 -2.48 -14.66
C GLY A 19 1.99 -3.90 -15.10
N ASN A 20 1.05 -4.82 -14.94
CA ASN A 20 1.18 -6.25 -15.27
C ASN A 20 2.41 -6.93 -14.64
N THR A 21 2.76 -6.54 -13.42
CA THR A 21 3.96 -7.03 -12.72
C THR A 21 3.56 -7.73 -11.43
N ARG A 22 4.30 -8.78 -11.06
CA ARG A 22 4.15 -9.48 -9.78
C ARG A 22 5.02 -8.79 -8.73
N TYR A 23 4.40 -8.43 -7.62
CA TYR A 23 5.05 -7.82 -6.47
C TYR A 23 4.96 -8.78 -5.28
N TYR A 24 6.10 -9.36 -4.94
CA TYR A 24 6.22 -10.39 -3.91
C TYR A 24 6.06 -9.78 -2.51
N TYR A 25 5.31 -10.45 -1.65
CA TYR A 25 5.15 -9.98 -0.27
C TYR A 25 6.51 -9.94 0.44
N ASP A 26 6.65 -9.03 1.41
CA ASP A 26 7.89 -8.91 2.17
C ASP A 26 8.22 -10.24 2.86
N GLY A 27 9.45 -10.71 2.68
CA GLY A 27 9.90 -12.01 3.18
C GLY A 27 9.41 -13.24 2.39
N SER A 28 8.81 -13.07 1.21
CA SER A 28 8.35 -14.17 0.36
C SER A 28 9.07 -14.21 -1.00
N ASP A 29 9.39 -15.43 -1.45
CA ASP A 29 9.90 -15.69 -2.81
C ASP A 29 8.81 -16.18 -3.79
N ASN A 30 7.64 -16.59 -3.29
CA ASN A 30 6.62 -17.28 -4.10
C ASN A 30 5.22 -16.65 -4.01
N GLU A 31 4.93 -15.91 -2.95
CA GLU A 31 3.65 -15.25 -2.75
C GLU A 31 3.72 -13.81 -3.25
N TYR A 32 2.79 -13.45 -4.13
CA TYR A 32 2.78 -12.13 -4.74
C TYR A 32 1.37 -11.58 -4.91
N LEU A 33 1.29 -10.26 -5.03
CA LEU A 33 0.10 -9.58 -5.53
C LEU A 33 0.37 -9.10 -6.96
N PHE A 34 -0.51 -9.46 -7.89
CA PHE A 34 -0.42 -9.00 -9.28
C PHE A 34 -0.93 -7.57 -9.39
N PHE A 35 -0.07 -6.67 -9.89
CA PHE A 35 -0.43 -5.27 -10.10
C PHE A 35 -0.91 -5.07 -11.53
N ASN A 36 -2.21 -4.87 -11.70
CA ASN A 36 -2.83 -4.70 -13.02
C ASN A 36 -2.42 -3.37 -13.66
N ILE A 37 -2.31 -3.32 -14.99
CA ILE A 37 -1.97 -2.07 -15.70
C ILE A 37 -2.97 -0.92 -15.43
N ALA A 38 -4.25 -1.22 -15.20
CA ALA A 38 -5.24 -0.23 -14.83
C ALA A 38 -4.95 0.46 -13.48
N MET A 39 -4.17 -0.18 -12.60
CA MET A 39 -3.77 0.37 -11.31
C MET A 39 -2.64 1.40 -11.42
N GLN A 40 -1.96 1.49 -12.57
CA GLN A 40 -0.79 2.36 -12.73
C GLN A 40 -1.13 3.84 -12.58
N LYS A 41 -2.38 4.24 -12.82
CA LYS A 41 -2.89 5.60 -12.59
C LYS A 41 -2.84 6.04 -11.12
N PHE A 42 -2.74 5.11 -10.17
CA PHE A 42 -2.65 5.43 -8.75
C PHE A 42 -1.22 5.71 -8.29
N CYS A 43 -0.20 5.35 -9.08
CA CYS A 43 1.20 5.51 -8.73
C CYS A 43 1.56 6.98 -8.47
N GLY A 44 2.29 7.23 -7.38
CA GLY A 44 2.73 8.56 -6.97
C GLY A 44 1.68 9.37 -6.17
N HIS A 45 0.44 8.89 -6.10
CA HIS A 45 -0.63 9.55 -5.35
C HIS A 45 -0.77 9.00 -3.94
N ALA A 46 -1.22 9.86 -3.02
CA ALA A 46 -1.47 9.53 -1.63
C ALA A 46 -2.95 9.25 -1.38
N TYR A 47 -3.22 8.21 -0.61
CA TYR A 47 -4.56 7.76 -0.27
C TYR A 47 -4.63 7.32 1.19
N LYS A 48 -5.83 7.41 1.76
CA LYS A 48 -6.13 6.88 3.08
C LYS A 48 -6.44 5.38 2.99
N ILE A 49 -5.91 4.59 3.90
CA ILE A 49 -6.31 3.18 4.06
C ILE A 49 -7.69 3.14 4.70
N ILE A 50 -8.63 2.45 4.05
CA ILE A 50 -10.02 2.33 4.52
C ILE A 50 -10.37 0.95 5.04
N ASP A 51 -9.66 -0.08 4.59
CA ASP A 51 -9.94 -1.47 4.96
C ASP A 51 -8.70 -2.35 4.80
N LYS A 52 -8.71 -3.49 5.49
CA LYS A 52 -7.69 -4.54 5.45
C LYS A 52 -8.34 -5.83 5.00
N VAL A 53 -7.76 -6.44 3.97
CA VAL A 53 -8.28 -7.67 3.37
C VAL A 53 -7.22 -8.74 3.46
N SER A 54 -7.59 -9.93 3.95
CA SER A 54 -6.70 -11.08 3.92
C SER A 54 -6.26 -11.37 2.48
N SER A 55 -4.99 -11.65 2.28
CA SER A 55 -4.52 -12.18 1.00
C SER A 55 -5.07 -13.60 0.77
N PHE A 56 -5.06 -14.04 -0.49
CA PHE A 56 -5.23 -15.44 -0.83
C PHE A 56 -4.13 -16.32 -0.19
N TYR A 57 -2.94 -15.75 0.03
CA TYR A 57 -1.84 -16.40 0.70
C TYR A 57 -1.93 -16.20 2.23
N PRO A 58 -2.02 -17.27 3.03
CA PRO A 58 -2.16 -17.16 4.48
C PRO A 58 -1.01 -16.36 5.12
N GLY A 59 -1.36 -15.46 6.04
CA GLY A 59 -0.39 -14.67 6.81
C GLY A 59 -0.11 -13.27 6.25
N TYR A 60 -0.51 -12.99 5.01
CA TYR A 60 -0.34 -11.69 4.35
C TYR A 60 -1.64 -10.88 4.29
N VAL A 61 -1.51 -9.56 4.24
CA VAL A 61 -2.62 -8.60 4.20
C VAL A 61 -2.46 -7.67 3.01
N ASN A 62 -3.58 -7.38 2.36
CA ASN A 62 -3.70 -6.31 1.39
C ASN A 62 -4.53 -5.16 1.97
N TYR A 63 -4.32 -3.97 1.44
CA TYR A 63 -4.96 -2.75 1.89
C TYR A 63 -5.88 -2.22 0.79
N ARG A 64 -7.11 -1.84 1.16
CA ARG A 64 -7.99 -1.03 0.31
C ARG A 64 -7.77 0.44 0.62
N LEU A 65 -7.70 1.24 -0.44
CA LEU A 65 -7.45 2.67 -0.37
C LEU A 65 -8.73 3.44 -0.72
N ALA A 66 -8.86 4.65 -0.20
CA ALA A 66 -9.93 5.59 -0.59
C ALA A 66 -9.64 6.17 -1.99
N LEU A 67 -9.96 5.42 -3.04
CA LEU A 67 -9.63 5.77 -4.43
C LEU A 67 -10.67 6.68 -5.12
N GLY A 68 -11.73 7.08 -4.41
CA GLY A 68 -12.85 7.84 -4.99
C GLY A 68 -13.85 6.93 -5.70
N ASP A 69 -14.37 7.38 -6.84
CA ASP A 69 -15.46 6.73 -7.59
C ASP A 69 -14.96 5.57 -8.50
N GLU A 70 -13.93 4.85 -8.08
CA GLU A 70 -13.44 3.69 -8.81
C GLU A 70 -14.47 2.57 -8.78
N THR A 71 -14.85 2.08 -9.96
CA THR A 71 -15.84 0.99 -10.10
C THR A 71 -15.26 -0.39 -9.80
N CYS A 72 -13.93 -0.53 -9.88
CA CYS A 72 -13.22 -1.76 -9.57
C CYS A 72 -12.69 -1.74 -8.14
N GLU A 73 -12.79 -2.87 -7.45
CA GLU A 73 -12.13 -3.05 -6.17
C GLU A 73 -10.64 -3.30 -6.37
N TRP A 74 -9.81 -2.35 -5.94
CA TRP A 74 -8.35 -2.47 -5.98
C TRP A 74 -7.79 -2.67 -4.58
N VAL A 75 -6.79 -3.55 -4.49
CA VAL A 75 -6.05 -3.82 -3.26
C VAL A 75 -4.56 -3.71 -3.52
N PHE A 76 -3.80 -3.35 -2.49
CA PHE A 76 -2.36 -3.12 -2.57
C PHE A 76 -1.66 -3.89 -1.45
N SER A 77 -0.49 -4.45 -1.73
CA SER A 77 0.38 -5.01 -0.68
C SER A 77 1.22 -3.90 -0.04
N ASP A 78 1.80 -4.19 1.12
CA ASP A 78 2.63 -3.22 1.85
C ASP A 78 3.88 -2.77 1.06
N ILE A 79 4.45 -3.65 0.23
CA ILE A 79 5.59 -3.32 -0.63
C ILE A 79 5.25 -2.33 -1.74
N MET A 80 3.99 -2.25 -2.17
CA MET A 80 3.51 -1.29 -3.17
C MET A 80 3.29 0.10 -2.57
N LEU A 81 3.35 0.21 -1.23
CA LEU A 81 2.98 1.41 -0.50
C LEU A 81 4.20 1.95 0.25
N GLU A 82 4.20 3.26 0.46
CA GLU A 82 5.15 3.93 1.34
C GLU A 82 4.41 4.90 2.28
N PRO A 83 4.86 5.04 3.54
CA PRO A 83 4.21 5.93 4.48
C PRO A 83 4.39 7.39 4.04
N VAL A 84 3.30 8.15 4.01
CA VAL A 84 3.40 9.61 3.89
C VAL A 84 3.68 10.16 5.28
N GLN A 85 4.86 10.75 5.49
CA GLN A 85 5.14 11.44 6.73
C GLN A 85 4.31 12.72 6.77
N CYS A 86 3.20 12.70 7.52
CA CYS A 86 2.51 13.93 7.91
C CYS A 86 3.48 14.80 8.75
N LEU A 87 3.33 16.13 8.72
CA LEU A 87 4.20 17.08 9.45
C LEU A 87 4.46 16.70 10.91
N GLY A 88 3.52 16.04 11.59
CA GLY A 88 3.70 15.53 12.95
C GLY A 88 4.88 14.56 13.11
N GLY A 89 5.17 13.72 12.12
CA GLY A 89 6.32 12.80 12.14
C GLY A 89 7.67 13.52 11.98
N LEU A 90 7.70 14.60 11.18
CA LEU A 90 8.86 15.47 11.01
C LEU A 90 9.17 16.24 12.31
N ILE A 91 8.15 16.73 13.00
CA ILE A 91 8.30 17.43 14.29
C ILE A 91 8.85 16.48 15.37
N CYS A 92 8.36 15.24 15.45
CA CYS A 92 8.84 14.26 16.42
C CYS A 92 10.30 13.84 16.17
N LYS A 93 10.74 13.75 14.92
CA LYS A 93 12.15 13.49 14.59
C LYS A 93 13.06 14.66 14.96
N ARG A 94 12.58 15.89 14.81
CA ARG A 94 13.34 17.10 15.16
C ARG A 94 13.54 17.31 16.66
N LYS A 95 12.69 16.72 17.51
CA LYS A 95 12.84 16.72 18.98
C LYS A 95 13.79 15.63 19.52
N LYS A 96 14.26 14.71 18.66
CA LYS A 96 15.16 13.61 19.03
C LYS A 96 16.61 13.82 18.60
N ASN A 97 16.92 14.92 17.92
CA ASN A 97 18.29 15.43 17.72
C ASN A 97 18.49 16.64 18.63
#